data_AF-A0A496V480-F1
#
_entry.id   AF-A0A496V480-F1
#
_cell.length_a   1.000
_cell.length_b   1.000
_cell.length_c   1.000
_cell.angle_alpha   90.00
_cell.angle_beta   90.00
_cell.angle_gamma   90.00
#
_symmetry.space_group_name_H-M   'P 1'
#
loop_
_entity.id
_entity.type
_entity.pdbx_description
1 polymer ?
#
loop_
_entity_poly.entity_id
_entity_poly.type
_entity_poly.pdbx_seq_one_letter_code
_entity_poly.pdbx_strand_id
1 'polypeptide(L)' 'MREEYDFSNAKRAKDVPHLSKLQAEAKDKTCVILMLDNEVLQSYRAKAEAKGLEYQTLINHTLMESMAYRPIDEASPA' A
#
# COMPACT_ATOMS: atom_id res chain seq x y z
N MET A 1 -23.60 -10.81 0.24
CA MET A 1 -24.12 -9.51 0.73
C MET A 1 -25.37 -9.84 1.53
N ARG A 2 -25.42 -9.54 2.83
CA ARG A 2 -26.60 -9.90 3.64
C ARG A 2 -27.78 -9.00 3.22
N GLU A 3 -28.98 -9.56 3.20
CA GLU A 3 -30.21 -8.89 2.76
C GLU A 3 -30.61 -7.71 3.67
N GLU A 4 -30.00 -7.63 4.86
CA GLU A 4 -30.31 -6.67 5.93
C GLU A 4 -29.66 -5.29 5.75
N TYR A 5 -28.88 -5.08 4.69
CA TYR A 5 -28.23 -3.79 4.47
C TYR A 5 -29.07 -2.86 3.58
N ASP A 6 -29.51 -1.74 4.15
CA ASP A 6 -30.14 -0.65 3.41
C ASP A 6 -29.07 0.19 2.69
N PHE A 7 -28.99 0.05 1.36
CA PHE A 7 -28.07 0.80 0.50
C PHE A 7 -28.73 2.00 -0.19
N SER A 8 -29.94 2.40 0.22
CA SER A 8 -30.71 3.47 -0.45
C SER A 8 -30.00 4.82 -0.49
N ASN A 9 -29.09 5.08 0.47
CA ASN A 9 -28.25 6.28 0.53
C ASN A 9 -26.76 6.01 0.26
N ALA A 10 -26.41 4.82 -0.25
CA ALA A 10 -25.02 4.46 -0.47
C ALA A 10 -24.43 5.25 -1.66
N LYS A 11 -23.33 5.98 -1.41
CA LYS A 11 -22.54 6.64 -2.45
C LYS A 11 -21.45 5.71 -2.93
N ARG A 12 -21.16 5.70 -4.24
CA ARG A 12 -20.03 4.92 -4.77
C ARG A 12 -18.74 5.45 -4.15
N ALA A 13 -17.80 4.57 -3.82
CA ALA A 13 -16.53 4.96 -3.20
C ALA A 13 -15.76 6.03 -4.00
N LYS A 14 -15.87 6.02 -5.34
CA LYS A 14 -15.31 7.05 -6.23
C LYS A 14 -15.89 8.46 -6.04
N ASP A 15 -17.13 8.57 -5.55
CA ASP A 15 -17.87 9.82 -5.36
C ASP A 15 -17.71 10.35 -3.92
N VAL A 16 -17.03 9.60 -3.06
CA VAL A 16 -16.63 10.04 -1.72
C VAL A 16 -15.21 10.60 -1.84
N PRO A 17 -15.00 11.93 -1.68
CA PRO A 17 -13.72 12.57 -1.98
C PRO A 17 -12.52 11.95 -1.27
N HIS A 18 -12.70 11.50 -0.03
CA HIS A 18 -11.64 10.86 0.75
C HIS A 18 -11.27 9.46 0.21
N LEU A 19 -12.27 8.67 -0.20
CA LEU A 19 -12.03 7.33 -0.78
C LEU A 19 -11.54 7.40 -2.22
N SER A 20 -11.91 8.44 -2.96
CA SER A 20 -11.42 8.73 -4.31
C SER A 20 -9.90 9.00 -4.32
N LYS A 21 -9.39 9.72 -3.30
CA LYS A 21 -7.94 9.94 -3.13
C LYS A 21 -7.18 8.64 -2.83
N LEU A 22 -7.67 7.83 -1.90
CA LEU A 22 -7.08 6.52 -1.59
C LEU A 22 -7.09 5.57 -2.81
N GLN A 23 -8.13 5.65 -3.65
CA GLN A 23 -8.18 4.88 -4.91
C GLN A 23 -7.19 5.40 -5.97
N ALA A 24 -6.96 6.71 -6.02
CA ALA A 24 -5.97 7.30 -6.92
C ALA A 24 -4.54 6.92 -6.51
N GLU A 25 -4.23 6.91 -5.22
CA GLU A 25 -2.94 6.48 -4.67
C GLU A 25 -2.65 4.99 -4.93
N ALA A 26 -3.69 4.15 -4.92
CA ALA A 26 -3.59 2.74 -5.27
C ALA A 26 -3.44 2.49 -6.79
N LYS A 27 -3.71 3.47 -7.66
CA LYS A 27 -3.68 3.30 -9.12
C LYS A 27 -2.29 2.97 -9.65
N ASP A 28 -1.24 3.48 -9.00
CA ASP A 28 0.15 3.30 -9.41
C ASP A 28 0.84 2.11 -8.72
N LYS A 29 0.09 1.34 -7.90
CA LYS A 29 0.59 0.18 -7.17
C LYS A 29 -0.25 -1.06 -7.51
N THR A 30 0.40 -2.08 -8.08
CA THR A 30 -0.30 -3.36 -8.38
C THR A 30 -0.02 -4.36 -7.27
N CYS A 31 -1.09 -4.91 -6.67
CA CYS A 31 -0.97 -6.02 -5.72
C CYS A 31 -0.67 -7.32 -6.50
N VAL A 32 0.47 -7.94 -6.21
CA VAL A 32 0.90 -9.18 -6.85
C VAL A 32 1.20 -10.23 -5.79
N ILE A 33 0.97 -11.49 -6.14
CA ILE A 33 1.42 -12.62 -5.32
C ILE A 33 2.88 -12.90 -5.69
N LEU A 34 3.80 -12.74 -4.73
CA LEU A 34 5.22 -13.01 -4.90
C LEU A 34 5.68 -14.02 -3.83
N MET A 35 6.42 -15.05 -4.25
CA MET A 35 7.10 -15.94 -3.33
C MET A 35 8.47 -15.35 -2.98
N LEU A 36 8.77 -15.26 -1.69
CA LEU A 36 10.06 -14.82 -1.16
C LEU A 36 10.63 -15.93 -0.28
N ASP A 37 11.96 -16.04 -0.25
CA ASP A 37 12.62 -16.96 0.67
C ASP A 37 12.33 -16.59 2.13
N ASN A 38 12.23 -17.61 2.98
CA ASN A 38 11.94 -17.42 4.40
C ASN A 38 12.99 -16.54 5.09
N GLU A 39 14.25 -16.65 4.71
CA GLU A 39 15.35 -15.84 5.28
C GLU A 39 15.20 -14.36 4.90
N VAL A 40 14.76 -14.07 3.67
CA VAL A 40 14.46 -12.72 3.20
C VAL A 40 13.30 -12.16 4.02
N LEU A 41 12.19 -12.89 4.13
CA LEU A 41 11.02 -12.43 4.87
C LEU A 41 11.34 -12.13 6.34
N GLN A 42 12.09 -13.02 7.01
CA GLN A 42 12.50 -12.82 8.41
C GLN A 42 13.39 -11.60 8.58
N SER A 43 14.38 -11.43 7.69
CA SER A 43 15.30 -10.29 7.74
C SER A 43 14.57 -8.96 7.55
N TYR A 44 13.62 -8.90 6.61
CA TYR A 44 12.86 -7.67 6.36
C TYR A 44 11.83 -7.38 7.44
N ARG A 45 11.24 -8.40 8.10
CA ARG A 45 10.40 -8.19 9.29
C ARG A 45 11.18 -7.53 10.42
N ALA A 46 12.33 -8.08 10.80
CA ALA A 46 13.16 -7.51 11.87
C ALA A 46 13.63 -6.08 11.54
N LYS A 47 14.04 -5.82 10.29
CA LYS A 47 14.45 -4.48 9.85
C LYS A 47 13.29 -3.47 9.83
N ALA A 48 12.09 -3.91 9.46
CA ALA A 48 10.93 -3.05 9.38
C ALA A 48 10.39 -2.71 10.78
N GLU A 49 10.39 -3.67 11.71
CA GLU A 49 10.07 -3.44 13.13
C GLU A 49 10.98 -2.37 13.75
N ALA A 50 12.29 -2.45 13.51
CA ALA A 50 13.25 -1.45 13.99
C ALA A 50 13.00 -0.04 13.42
N LYS A 51 12.33 0.07 12.27
CA LYS A 51 11.99 1.33 11.60
C LYS A 51 10.53 1.77 11.81
N GLY A 52 9.71 0.97 12.49
CA GLY A 52 8.27 1.20 12.61
C GLY A 52 7.50 1.13 11.28
N LEU A 53 8.01 0.37 10.31
CA LEU A 53 7.41 0.21 8.98
C LEU A 53 6.85 -1.20 8.80
N GLU A 54 5.94 -1.37 7.83
CA GLU A 54 5.57 -2.69 7.35
C GLU A 54 6.69 -3.30 6.49
N TYR A 55 6.93 -4.61 6.63
CA TYR A 55 7.97 -5.30 5.86
C TYR A 55 7.72 -5.22 4.35
N GLN A 56 6.46 -5.20 3.91
CA GLN A 56 6.09 -5.07 2.50
C GLN A 56 6.53 -3.72 1.92
N THR A 57 6.28 -2.64 2.67
CA THR A 57 6.72 -1.28 2.32
C THR A 57 8.24 -1.21 2.24
N LEU A 58 8.95 -1.77 3.23
CA LEU A 58 10.41 -1.79 3.23
C LEU A 58 11.00 -2.58 2.05
N ILE A 59 10.40 -3.71 1.69
CA ILE A 59 10.80 -4.50 0.52
C ILE A 59 10.62 -3.66 -0.75
N ASN A 60 9.46 -3.02 -0.93
CA ASN A 60 9.22 -2.17 -2.09
C ASN A 60 10.22 -1.01 -2.19
N HIS A 61 10.51 -0.33 -1.07
CA HIS A 61 11.50 0.75 -1.02
C HIS A 61 12.88 0.26 -1.44
N THR A 62 13.30 -0.90 -0.94
CA THR A 62 14.62 -1.46 -1.27
C THR A 62 14.71 -1.85 -2.74
N LEU A 63 13.64 -2.39 -3.33
CA LEU A 63 13.58 -2.67 -4.76
C LEU A 63 13.69 -1.39 -5.59
N MET A 64 12.95 -0.34 -5.23
CA MET A 64 13.04 0.97 -5.88
C MET A 64 14.46 1.56 -5.81
N GLU A 65 15.08 1.55 -4.63
CA GLU A 65 16.46 2.00 -4.42
C GLU A 65 17.46 1.24 -5.32
N SER A 66 17.30 -0.09 -5.43
CA SER A 66 18.16 -0.93 -6.28
C SER A 66 18.02 -0.62 -7.78
N MET A 67 16.86 -0.11 -8.19
CA MET A 67 16.59 0.30 -9.57
C MET A 67 16.99 1.76 -9.85
N ALA A 68 17.58 2.46 -8.87
CA ALA A 68 17.75 3.91 -8.87
C ALA A 68 16.44 4.67 -9.14
N TYR A 69 15.30 4.02 -8.87
CA TYR A 69 13.99 4.60 -9.01
C TYR A 69 13.69 5.38 -7.73
N ARG A 70 13.57 6.70 -7.84
CA ARG A 70 13.22 7.54 -6.69
C ARG A 70 11.69 7.66 -6.66
N PRO A 71 10.99 7.05 -5.69
CA PRO A 71 9.57 7.32 -5.52
C PRO A 71 9.37 8.81 -5.23
N ILE A 72 8.30 9.37 -5.77
CA ILE A 72 7.81 10.68 -5.34
C ILE A 72 7.20 10.45 -3.95
N ASP A 73 7.96 10.77 -2.91
CA ASP A 73 7.56 10.52 -1.52
C ASP A 73 6.27 11.28 -1.15
N GLU A 74 5.38 10.55 -0.50
CA GLU A 74 4.12 10.97 0.12
C GLU A 74 4.40 11.70 1.45
N ALA A 75 5.23 12.75 1.41
CA ALA A 75 5.53 13.60 2.55
C ALA A 75 5.85 15.04 2.11
N SER A 76 4.94 15.68 1.39
CA SER A 76 4.88 17.14 1.36
C SER A 76 3.44 17.60 1.10
N PRO A 77 2.68 18.03 2.13
CA PRO A 77 1.52 18.86 1.89
C PRO A 77 2.05 20.25 1.50
N ALA A 78 1.83 20.63 0.26
CA ALA A 78 1.91 22.03 -0.19
C ALA A 78 0.50 22.61 -0.24
#